data_AF-A0A1P8Q298-F1
#
_entry.id   AF-A0A1P8Q298-F1
#
_cell.length_a   1.000
_cell.length_b   1.000
_cell.length_c   1.000
_cell.angle_alpha   90.00
_cell.angle_beta   90.00
_cell.angle_gamma   90.00
#
_symmetry.space_group_name_H-M   'P 1'
#
loop_
_entity.id
_entity.type
_entity.pdbx_description
1 polymer ?
#
loop_
_entity_poly.entity_id
_entity_poly.type
_entity_poly.pdbx_seq_one_letter_code
_entity_poly.pdbx_strand_id
1 'polypeptide(L)'
;MNEIYTEQQKLKFKIQELLIGIIFILQVLNNSQLPVQYETMSIFIRIMIFILLLFLFIGTLTMTFDIREMVIVLSIGILFFLSYHNSGNEMFLVTLLLIAGSRELNIQSIARSMLFGQIIGVTVVFFLMLFSIIPNVQTVRLEAVRYSLGFLNPNTISSYLLAIIIKYSVAYREKMDIKIIILLNIIILVTVRFTDSRTNLILFLIFDFLLLFYFILKRSKKNMEFYNILLKRGTKLTVLFSIALTWLVGKYFYFGSSFWLTLNKLFSARLSSIYSFQQQYGYSVFGQKIDKISGYMADQLGMSAKILDNAYAQLAIEYGIVVLIVFIVFYFKSINIFFYQNISILLISAFLYALSSFNGGNIFDWDKNITLILGGVLLIQNGFNRENCNGKNRNNNIS
;
A
#
# COMPACT_ATOMS: atom_id res chain seq x y z
N MET A 1 -28.52 -9.68 13.42
CA MET A 1 -29.62 -9.75 12.46
C MET A 1 -28.98 -10.12 11.12
N ASN A 2 -29.17 -11.35 10.64
CA ASN A 2 -28.65 -11.78 9.35
C ASN A 2 -29.64 -11.30 8.29
N GLU A 3 -29.34 -10.20 7.61
CA GLU A 3 -30.07 -9.82 6.41
C GLU A 3 -29.87 -10.92 5.35
N ILE A 4 -30.97 -11.55 4.93
CA ILE A 4 -30.94 -12.53 3.85
C ILE A 4 -30.81 -11.75 2.55
N TYR A 5 -29.58 -11.66 2.03
CA TYR A 5 -29.34 -11.05 0.72
C TYR A 5 -30.09 -11.81 -0.38
N THR A 6 -30.68 -11.07 -1.32
CA THR A 6 -31.31 -11.67 -2.50
C THR A 6 -30.25 -12.32 -3.40
N GLU A 7 -30.64 -13.30 -4.23
CA GLU A 7 -29.71 -13.93 -5.19
C GLU A 7 -29.05 -12.91 -6.13
N GLN A 8 -29.79 -11.86 -6.51
CA GLN A 8 -29.26 -10.75 -7.31
C GLN A 8 -28.17 -9.96 -6.57
N GLN A 9 -28.34 -9.70 -5.26
CA GLN A 9 -27.33 -9.03 -4.44
C GLN A 9 -26.08 -9.90 -4.27
N LYS A 10 -26.25 -11.21 -4.06
CA LYS A 10 -25.10 -12.14 -3.97
C LYS A 10 -24.31 -12.18 -5.28
N LEU A 11 -25.00 -12.19 -6.43
CA LEU A 11 -24.35 -12.14 -7.74
C LEU A 11 -23.59 -10.82 -7.94
N LYS A 12 -24.19 -9.68 -7.57
CA LYS A 12 -23.54 -8.36 -7.62
C LYS A 12 -22.23 -8.36 -6.82
N PHE A 13 -22.24 -8.88 -5.59
CA PHE A 13 -21.04 -8.94 -4.76
C PHE A 13 -19.94 -9.82 -5.36
N LYS A 14 -20.30 -11.00 -5.90
CA LYS A 14 -19.33 -11.87 -6.60
C LYS A 14 -18.71 -11.19 -7.82
N ILE A 15 -19.49 -10.41 -8.58
CA ILE A 15 -18.98 -9.65 -9.72
C ILE A 15 -17.98 -8.59 -9.23
N GLN A 16 -18.31 -7.82 -8.18
CA GLN A 16 -17.39 -6.82 -7.61
C GLN A 16 -16.09 -7.46 -7.09
N GLU A 17 -16.18 -8.60 -6.40
CA GLU A 17 -15.02 -9.38 -5.96
C GLU A 17 -14.13 -9.80 -7.14
N LEU A 18 -14.74 -10.32 -8.21
CA LEU A 18 -14.02 -10.71 -9.42
C LEU A 18 -13.33 -9.50 -10.08
N LEU A 19 -14.04 -8.38 -10.22
CA LEU A 19 -13.48 -7.14 -10.79
C LEU A 19 -12.25 -6.67 -9.99
N ILE A 20 -12.33 -6.67 -8.66
CA ILE A 20 -11.19 -6.33 -7.79
C ILE A 20 -10.03 -7.30 -8.04
N GLY A 21 -10.29 -8.60 -8.11
CA GLY A 21 -9.26 -9.59 -8.41
C GLY A 21 -8.54 -9.31 -9.74
N ILE A 22 -9.30 -9.03 -10.81
CA ILE A 22 -8.74 -8.73 -12.14
C ILE A 22 -7.93 -7.43 -12.11
N ILE A 23 -8.42 -6.38 -11.46
CA ILE A 23 -7.67 -5.11 -11.31
C ILE A 23 -6.29 -5.36 -10.66
N PHE A 24 -6.22 -6.22 -9.65
CA PHE A 24 -4.95 -6.56 -8.99
C PHE A 24 -4.02 -7.38 -9.89
N ILE A 25 -4.55 -8.30 -10.71
CA ILE A 25 -3.74 -9.02 -11.72
C ILE A 25 -3.09 -8.03 -12.68
N LEU A 26 -3.90 -7.13 -13.23
CA LEU A 26 -3.45 -6.15 -14.21
C LEU A 26 -2.43 -5.18 -13.64
N GLN A 27 -2.60 -4.76 -12.40
CA GLN A 27 -1.63 -3.88 -11.76
C GLN A 27 -0.28 -4.57 -11.49
N VAL A 28 -0.28 -5.87 -11.17
CA VAL A 28 0.97 -6.64 -11.07
C VAL A 28 1.66 -6.73 -12.43
N LEU A 29 0.91 -6.97 -13.51
CA LEU A 29 1.45 -6.97 -14.87
C LEU A 29 1.99 -5.58 -15.28
N ASN A 30 1.31 -4.50 -14.88
CA ASN A 30 1.75 -3.13 -15.12
C ASN A 30 3.09 -2.79 -14.43
N ASN A 31 3.41 -3.48 -13.33
CA ASN A 31 4.68 -3.33 -12.61
C ASN A 31 5.75 -4.36 -13.03
N SER A 32 5.49 -5.12 -14.10
CA SER A 32 6.42 -6.08 -14.69
C SER A 32 7.28 -5.46 -15.80
N GLN A 33 8.19 -6.24 -16.40
CA GLN A 33 8.92 -5.83 -17.60
C GLN A 33 8.04 -5.83 -18.88
N LEU A 34 6.82 -6.38 -18.81
CA LEU A 34 5.92 -6.46 -19.95
C LEU A 34 5.63 -5.09 -20.61
N PRO A 35 5.30 -4.01 -19.86
CA PRO A 35 5.01 -2.71 -20.46
C PRO A 35 6.26 -1.99 -21.01
N VAL A 36 7.46 -2.35 -20.53
CA VAL A 36 8.73 -1.79 -21.02
C VAL A 36 9.12 -2.43 -22.34
N GLN A 37 8.94 -3.75 -22.44
CA GLN A 37 9.25 -4.48 -23.67
C GLN A 37 8.20 -4.27 -24.76
N TYR A 38 6.94 -4.10 -24.37
CA TYR A 38 5.81 -3.89 -25.28
C TYR A 38 5.05 -2.63 -24.85
N GLU A 39 5.44 -1.47 -25.37
CA GLU A 39 4.86 -0.18 -24.98
C GLU A 39 3.32 -0.13 -25.10
N THR A 40 2.78 -0.78 -26.13
CA THR A 40 1.32 -0.89 -26.35
C THR A 40 0.61 -1.64 -25.22
N MET A 41 1.28 -2.57 -24.53
CA MET A 41 0.73 -3.29 -23.38
C MET A 41 0.53 -2.37 -22.18
N SER A 42 1.37 -1.36 -21.98
CA SER A 42 1.19 -0.35 -20.92
C SER A 42 -0.16 0.36 -21.06
N ILE A 43 -0.42 0.85 -22.28
CA ILE A 43 -1.65 1.57 -22.62
C ILE A 43 -2.86 0.64 -22.49
N PHE A 44 -2.77 -0.57 -23.04
CA PHE A 44 -3.83 -1.57 -22.96
C PHE A 44 -4.20 -1.90 -21.50
N ILE A 45 -3.21 -2.17 -20.65
CA ILE A 45 -3.43 -2.49 -19.24
C ILE A 45 -4.10 -1.32 -18.52
N ARG A 46 -3.64 -0.08 -18.74
CA ARG A 46 -4.24 1.12 -18.11
C ARG A 46 -5.68 1.34 -18.56
N ILE A 47 -5.99 1.18 -19.84
CA ILE A 47 -7.36 1.27 -20.37
C ILE A 47 -8.24 0.20 -19.72
N MET A 48 -7.73 -1.03 -19.61
CA MET A 48 -8.51 -2.12 -19.03
C MET A 48 -8.76 -1.92 -17.53
N ILE A 49 -7.77 -1.44 -16.77
CA ILE A 49 -7.96 -1.04 -15.37
C ILE A 49 -9.03 0.07 -15.28
N PHE A 50 -8.97 1.09 -16.14
CA PHE A 50 -9.97 2.16 -16.17
C PHE A 50 -11.38 1.64 -16.44
N ILE A 51 -11.55 0.76 -17.43
CA ILE A 51 -12.84 0.13 -17.76
C ILE A 51 -13.37 -0.68 -16.56
N LEU A 52 -12.53 -1.46 -15.89
CA LEU A 52 -12.92 -2.25 -14.73
C LEU A 52 -13.30 -1.35 -13.54
N LEU A 53 -12.57 -0.25 -13.32
CA LEU A 53 -12.93 0.75 -12.32
C LEU A 53 -14.26 1.44 -12.65
N LEU A 54 -14.55 1.67 -13.92
CA LEU A 54 -15.83 2.22 -14.37
C LEU A 54 -16.98 1.24 -14.10
N PHE A 55 -16.81 -0.05 -14.37
CA PHE A 55 -17.82 -1.06 -14.00
C PHE A 55 -18.01 -1.16 -12.48
N LEU A 56 -16.91 -1.11 -11.73
CA LEU A 56 -16.93 -1.08 -10.27
C LEU A 56 -17.71 0.15 -9.76
N PHE A 57 -17.48 1.32 -10.37
CA PHE A 57 -18.16 2.57 -10.07
C PHE A 57 -19.64 2.54 -10.46
N ILE A 58 -20.02 2.00 -11.62
CA ILE A 58 -21.44 1.83 -12.00
C ILE A 58 -22.18 0.98 -10.96
N GLY A 59 -21.52 -0.06 -10.44
CA GLY A 59 -22.04 -0.87 -9.33
C GLY A 59 -22.29 -0.07 -8.04
N THR A 60 -21.70 1.13 -7.90
CA THR A 60 -21.96 2.08 -6.80
C THR A 60 -23.11 3.05 -7.05
N LEU A 61 -23.52 3.26 -8.30
CA LEU A 61 -24.62 4.21 -8.60
C LEU A 61 -25.97 3.73 -8.08
N THR A 62 -26.11 2.43 -7.81
CA THR A 62 -27.30 1.87 -7.17
C THR A 62 -27.30 2.07 -5.65
N MET A 63 -26.26 2.68 -5.07
CA MET A 63 -26.11 2.84 -3.63
C MET A 63 -26.80 4.12 -3.16
N THR A 64 -27.46 4.05 -2.01
CA THR A 64 -27.95 5.24 -1.31
C THR A 64 -26.79 5.87 -0.54
N PHE A 65 -26.26 6.98 -1.03
CA PHE A 65 -25.30 7.79 -0.28
C PHE A 65 -26.05 8.84 0.52
N ASP A 66 -25.65 9.04 1.78
CA ASP A 66 -26.02 10.26 2.50
C ASP A 66 -25.37 11.46 1.80
N ILE A 67 -26.09 12.59 1.73
CA ILE A 67 -25.62 13.83 1.11
C ILE A 67 -24.26 14.24 1.70
N ARG A 68 -24.09 14.06 3.01
CA ARG A 68 -22.83 14.36 3.68
C ARG A 68 -21.68 13.48 3.17
N GLU A 69 -21.92 12.19 2.97
CA GLU A 69 -20.93 11.27 2.43
C GLU A 69 -20.58 11.63 0.98
N MET A 70 -21.57 11.95 0.15
CA MET A 70 -21.35 12.40 -1.22
C MET A 70 -20.47 13.65 -1.26
N VAL A 71 -20.78 14.66 -0.44
CA VAL A 71 -20.00 15.91 -0.37
C VAL A 71 -18.55 15.62 0.02
N ILE A 72 -18.31 14.75 1.00
CA ILE A 72 -16.94 14.37 1.42
C ILE A 72 -16.20 13.65 0.29
N VAL A 73 -16.81 12.63 -0.32
CA VAL A 73 -16.21 11.83 -1.39
C VAL A 73 -15.92 12.69 -2.62
N LEU A 74 -16.86 13.54 -3.03
CA LEU A 74 -16.69 14.47 -4.16
C LEU A 74 -15.60 15.50 -3.87
N SER A 75 -15.57 16.06 -2.66
CA SER A 75 -14.54 17.02 -2.26
C SER A 75 -13.14 16.40 -2.30
N ILE A 76 -12.98 15.20 -1.75
CA ILE A 76 -11.72 14.44 -1.83
C ILE A 76 -11.38 14.08 -3.28
N GLY A 77 -12.38 13.71 -4.08
CA GLY A 77 -12.23 13.42 -5.51
C GLY A 77 -11.70 14.60 -6.30
N ILE A 78 -12.22 15.81 -6.06
CA ILE A 78 -11.74 17.05 -6.68
C ILE A 78 -10.27 17.31 -6.29
N LEU A 79 -9.92 17.17 -5.01
CA LEU A 79 -8.55 17.36 -4.55
C LEU A 79 -7.57 16.37 -5.21
N PHE A 80 -7.95 15.10 -5.32
CA PHE A 80 -7.15 14.08 -5.99
C PHE A 80 -7.09 14.30 -7.50
N PHE A 81 -8.14 14.82 -8.12
CA PHE A 81 -8.13 15.18 -9.53
C PHE A 81 -7.18 16.34 -9.82
N LEU A 82 -7.18 17.39 -8.99
CA LEU A 82 -6.22 18.50 -9.10
C LEU A 82 -4.77 18.01 -8.94
N SER A 83 -4.52 17.13 -7.97
CA SER A 83 -3.22 16.51 -7.79
C SER A 83 -2.80 15.67 -9.00
N TYR A 84 -3.71 14.85 -9.53
CA TYR A 84 -3.47 14.07 -10.75
C TYR A 84 -3.16 14.97 -11.95
N HIS A 85 -3.94 16.03 -12.17
CA HIS A 85 -3.74 16.96 -13.28
C HIS A 85 -2.33 17.56 -13.27
N ASN A 86 -1.82 17.93 -12.08
CA ASN A 86 -0.52 18.58 -11.96
C ASN A 86 0.66 17.60 -11.87
N SER A 87 0.47 16.42 -11.26
CA SER A 87 1.53 15.41 -11.08
C SER A 87 1.62 14.40 -12.23
N GLY A 88 0.52 14.17 -12.93
CA GLY A 88 0.34 13.08 -13.90
C GLY A 88 0.13 11.70 -13.26
N ASN A 89 -0.07 11.61 -11.94
CA ASN A 89 -0.09 10.35 -11.21
C ASN A 89 -1.48 10.03 -10.63
N GLU A 90 -2.11 8.97 -11.13
CA GLU A 90 -3.53 8.62 -10.88
C GLU A 90 -3.78 7.85 -9.57
N MET A 91 -2.73 7.54 -8.80
CA MET A 91 -2.77 6.57 -7.71
C MET A 91 -3.89 6.82 -6.67
N PHE A 92 -4.10 8.08 -6.27
CA PHE A 92 -5.14 8.44 -5.29
C PHE A 92 -6.56 8.38 -5.85
N LEU A 93 -6.74 8.68 -7.14
CA LEU A 93 -8.04 8.53 -7.82
C LEU A 93 -8.44 7.05 -7.89
N VAL A 94 -7.50 6.18 -8.29
CA VAL A 94 -7.72 4.73 -8.32
C VAL A 94 -8.06 4.20 -6.92
N THR A 95 -7.34 4.66 -5.89
CA THR A 95 -7.60 4.28 -4.50
C THR A 95 -9.02 4.67 -4.06
N LEU A 96 -9.46 5.89 -4.38
CA LEU A 96 -10.80 6.38 -4.04
C LEU A 96 -11.90 5.55 -4.71
N LEU A 97 -11.73 5.23 -6.01
CA LEU A 97 -12.68 4.41 -6.76
C LEU A 97 -12.76 2.98 -6.21
N LEU A 98 -11.63 2.37 -5.87
CA LEU A 98 -11.59 1.05 -5.24
C LEU A 98 -12.29 1.03 -3.88
N ILE A 99 -12.10 2.06 -3.06
CA ILE A 99 -12.81 2.21 -1.79
C ILE A 99 -14.32 2.31 -2.02
N ALA A 100 -14.75 3.20 -2.92
CA ALA A 100 -16.17 3.42 -3.20
C ALA A 100 -16.84 2.14 -3.73
N GLY A 101 -16.22 1.48 -4.70
CA GLY A 101 -16.75 0.26 -5.32
C GLY A 101 -16.68 -0.99 -4.46
N SER A 102 -15.90 -0.97 -3.38
CA SER A 102 -15.81 -2.08 -2.41
C SER A 102 -16.66 -1.85 -1.15
N ARG A 103 -17.42 -0.74 -1.05
CA ARG A 103 -18.13 -0.33 0.18
C ARG A 103 -19.08 -1.39 0.72
N GLU A 104 -19.82 -2.08 -0.13
CA GLU A 104 -20.84 -3.08 0.30
C GLU A 104 -20.22 -4.44 0.62
N LEU A 105 -18.97 -4.67 0.23
CA LEU A 105 -18.29 -5.94 0.44
C LEU A 105 -17.76 -6.05 1.86
N ASN A 106 -17.75 -7.28 2.38
CA ASN A 106 -17.04 -7.54 3.63
C ASN A 106 -15.52 -7.50 3.42
N ILE A 107 -14.80 -7.07 4.45
CA ILE A 107 -13.36 -6.84 4.37
C ILE A 107 -12.55 -8.13 4.08
N GLN A 108 -13.03 -9.29 4.50
CA GLN A 108 -12.38 -10.57 4.21
C GLN A 108 -12.48 -10.92 2.72
N SER A 109 -13.61 -10.63 2.05
CA SER A 109 -13.80 -10.90 0.62
C SER A 109 -12.97 -9.97 -0.24
N ILE A 110 -12.91 -8.68 0.12
CA ILE A 110 -12.02 -7.72 -0.52
C ILE A 110 -10.58 -8.22 -0.39
N ALA A 111 -10.14 -8.58 0.83
CA ALA A 111 -8.80 -9.09 1.08
C ALA A 111 -8.48 -10.37 0.28
N ARG A 112 -9.42 -11.32 0.19
CA ARG A 112 -9.25 -12.54 -0.63
C ARG A 112 -9.13 -12.21 -2.11
N SER A 113 -9.97 -11.34 -2.64
CA SER A 113 -9.94 -10.95 -4.05
C SER A 113 -8.61 -10.29 -4.41
N MET A 114 -8.14 -9.36 -3.58
CA MET A 114 -6.82 -8.73 -3.72
C MET A 114 -5.67 -9.73 -3.59
N LEU A 115 -5.78 -10.71 -2.68
CA LEU A 115 -4.79 -11.76 -2.47
C LEU A 115 -4.66 -12.66 -3.70
N PHE A 116 -5.76 -13.23 -4.17
CA PHE A 116 -5.76 -14.15 -5.30
C PHE A 116 -5.37 -13.44 -6.59
N GLY A 117 -5.87 -12.22 -6.82
CA GLY A 117 -5.46 -11.42 -7.97
C GLY A 117 -3.95 -11.17 -7.99
N GLN A 118 -3.36 -10.86 -6.83
CA GLN A 118 -1.92 -10.65 -6.74
C GLN A 118 -1.11 -11.93 -6.88
N ILE A 119 -1.54 -13.06 -6.29
CA ILE A 119 -0.89 -14.36 -6.48
C ILE A 119 -0.89 -14.72 -7.97
N ILE A 120 -2.04 -14.65 -8.63
CA ILE A 120 -2.17 -14.95 -10.05
C ILE A 120 -1.26 -14.03 -10.87
N GLY A 121 -1.30 -12.71 -10.63
CA GLY A 121 -0.45 -11.76 -11.33
C GLY A 121 1.03 -12.07 -11.17
N VAL A 122 1.50 -12.32 -9.95
CA VAL A 122 2.92 -12.63 -9.68
C VAL A 122 3.33 -13.94 -10.36
N THR A 123 2.47 -14.96 -10.29
CA THR A 123 2.70 -16.24 -10.95
C THR A 123 2.78 -16.07 -12.47
N VAL A 124 1.88 -15.29 -13.09
CA VAL A 124 1.91 -15.00 -14.52
C VAL A 124 3.21 -14.30 -14.91
N VAL A 125 3.61 -13.23 -14.20
CA VAL A 125 4.89 -12.53 -14.45
C VAL A 125 6.08 -13.49 -14.36
N PHE A 126 6.09 -14.35 -13.35
CA PHE A 126 7.15 -15.35 -13.17
C PHE A 126 7.23 -16.32 -14.37
N PHE A 127 6.10 -16.83 -14.85
CA PHE A 127 6.07 -17.71 -16.02
C PHE A 127 6.43 -16.98 -17.32
N LEU A 128 5.97 -15.75 -17.52
CA LEU A 128 6.36 -14.93 -18.68
C LEU A 128 7.88 -14.78 -18.74
N MET A 129 8.53 -14.58 -17.59
CA MET A 129 9.99 -14.55 -17.50
C MET A 129 10.61 -15.93 -17.78
N LEU A 130 10.10 -17.01 -17.17
CA LEU A 130 10.64 -18.36 -17.37
C LEU A 130 10.62 -18.77 -18.85
N PHE A 131 9.57 -18.41 -19.59
CA PHE A 131 9.45 -18.65 -21.02
C PHE A 131 10.18 -17.60 -21.89
N SER A 132 10.96 -16.71 -21.26
CA SER A 132 11.71 -15.64 -21.95
C SER A 132 10.82 -14.70 -22.78
N ILE A 133 9.52 -14.62 -22.47
CA ILE A 133 8.62 -13.63 -23.07
C ILE A 133 8.98 -12.24 -22.55
N ILE A 134 9.34 -12.15 -21.26
CA ILE A 134 9.88 -10.92 -20.64
C ILE A 134 11.27 -11.13 -20.04
N PRO A 135 12.16 -10.11 -20.04
CA PRO A 135 13.51 -10.26 -19.53
C PRO A 135 13.55 -10.34 -18.00
N ASN A 136 14.55 -11.07 -17.49
CA ASN A 136 14.96 -10.98 -16.09
C ASN A 136 16.06 -9.93 -15.93
N VAL A 137 15.67 -8.67 -15.74
CA VAL A 137 16.62 -7.55 -15.63
C VAL A 137 17.52 -7.71 -14.40
N GLN A 138 18.83 -7.57 -14.64
CA GLN A 138 19.87 -7.58 -13.62
C GLN A 138 20.34 -6.16 -13.34
N THR A 139 20.61 -5.87 -12.06
CA THR A 139 21.23 -4.60 -11.63
C THR A 139 22.36 -4.91 -10.66
N VAL A 140 23.44 -4.13 -10.72
CA VAL A 140 24.60 -4.30 -9.83
C VAL A 140 24.55 -3.27 -8.72
N ARG A 141 24.66 -3.71 -7.46
CA ARG A 141 24.78 -2.81 -6.31
C ARG A 141 25.90 -3.26 -5.40
N LEU A 142 26.93 -2.42 -5.25
CA LEU A 142 28.03 -2.64 -4.29
C LEU A 142 28.53 -4.10 -4.34
N GLU A 143 28.79 -4.60 -5.55
CA GLU A 143 29.30 -5.97 -5.86
C GLU A 143 28.28 -7.12 -5.88
N ALA A 144 27.02 -6.90 -5.49
CA ALA A 144 25.97 -7.93 -5.61
C ALA A 144 25.15 -7.78 -6.89
N VAL A 145 24.98 -8.87 -7.63
CA VAL A 145 24.03 -8.98 -8.75
C VAL A 145 22.62 -9.19 -8.22
N ARG A 146 21.69 -8.33 -8.62
CA ARG A 146 20.30 -8.35 -8.18
C ARG A 146 19.39 -8.67 -9.36
N TYR A 147 18.58 -9.69 -9.21
CA TYR A 147 17.62 -10.11 -10.23
C TYR A 147 16.24 -9.50 -9.96
N SER A 148 15.59 -9.01 -11.02
CA SER A 148 14.25 -8.41 -10.91
C SER A 148 13.12 -9.41 -11.07
N LEU A 149 13.41 -10.64 -11.47
CA LEU A 149 12.47 -11.78 -11.56
C LEU A 149 11.21 -11.45 -12.39
N GLY A 150 11.42 -10.77 -13.52
CA GLY A 150 10.34 -10.33 -14.42
C GLY A 150 9.71 -8.98 -14.05
N PHE A 151 10.11 -8.37 -12.93
CA PHE A 151 9.60 -7.06 -12.49
C PHE A 151 10.48 -5.88 -12.91
N LEU A 152 9.93 -4.66 -12.82
CA LEU A 152 10.63 -3.41 -13.11
C LEU A 152 11.86 -3.18 -12.24
N ASN A 153 11.80 -3.60 -10.97
CA ASN A 153 12.88 -3.44 -10.00
C ASN A 153 12.99 -4.69 -9.11
N PRO A 154 14.20 -5.04 -8.61
CA PRO A 154 14.38 -6.17 -7.68
C PRO A 154 13.54 -6.07 -6.40
N ASN A 155 13.21 -4.85 -5.96
CA ASN A 155 12.40 -4.65 -4.77
C ASN A 155 10.91 -4.91 -5.01
N THR A 156 10.42 -4.87 -6.26
CA THR A 156 8.99 -4.94 -6.57
C THR A 156 8.40 -6.29 -6.20
N ILE A 157 9.04 -7.39 -6.60
CA ILE A 157 8.58 -8.75 -6.25
C ILE A 157 8.57 -8.98 -4.74
N SER A 158 9.62 -8.53 -4.04
CA SER A 158 9.69 -8.66 -2.58
C SER A 158 8.59 -7.85 -1.88
N SER A 159 8.24 -6.67 -2.38
CA SER A 159 7.10 -5.90 -1.88
C SER A 159 5.76 -6.58 -2.15
N TYR A 160 5.60 -7.24 -3.31
CA TYR A 160 4.40 -8.04 -3.59
C TYR A 160 4.29 -9.29 -2.71
N LEU A 161 5.39 -9.99 -2.43
CA LEU A 161 5.34 -11.13 -1.51
C LEU A 161 5.01 -10.70 -0.08
N LEU A 162 5.55 -9.57 0.39
CA LEU A 162 5.17 -8.97 1.68
C LEU A 162 3.68 -8.60 1.70
N ALA A 163 3.17 -8.02 0.62
CA ALA A 163 1.75 -7.72 0.51
C ALA A 163 0.89 -8.99 0.45
N ILE A 164 1.33 -10.08 -0.20
CA ILE A 164 0.62 -11.37 -0.23
C ILE A 164 0.47 -11.95 1.18
N ILE A 165 1.56 -12.01 1.96
CA ILE A 165 1.48 -12.60 3.32
C ILE A 165 0.58 -11.76 4.23
N ILE A 166 0.65 -10.42 4.15
CA ILE A 166 -0.24 -9.52 4.88
C ILE A 166 -1.70 -9.73 4.46
N LYS A 167 -1.99 -9.76 3.15
CA LYS A 167 -3.36 -9.95 2.63
C LYS A 167 -3.93 -11.31 3.03
N TYR A 168 -3.11 -12.36 3.00
CA TYR A 168 -3.49 -13.69 3.50
C TYR A 168 -3.86 -13.64 4.99
N SER A 169 -3.03 -13.03 5.82
CA SER A 169 -3.33 -12.87 7.25
C SER A 169 -4.60 -12.08 7.51
N VAL A 170 -4.91 -11.07 6.71
CA VAL A 170 -6.17 -10.30 6.81
C VAL A 170 -7.37 -11.12 6.33
N ALA A 171 -7.26 -11.76 5.16
CA ALA A 171 -8.32 -12.52 4.51
C ALA A 171 -8.78 -13.72 5.35
N TYR A 172 -7.84 -14.38 6.02
CA TYR A 172 -8.08 -15.59 6.81
C TYR A 172 -7.84 -15.40 8.31
N ARG A 173 -7.91 -14.17 8.82
CA ARG A 173 -7.59 -13.82 10.22
C ARG A 173 -8.21 -14.72 11.30
N GLU A 174 -9.41 -15.24 11.06
CA GLU A 174 -10.15 -16.10 11.99
C GLU A 174 -9.76 -17.58 11.88
N LYS A 175 -9.27 -18.00 10.71
CA LYS A 175 -8.95 -19.40 10.37
C LYS A 175 -7.56 -19.49 9.71
N MET A 176 -6.61 -18.72 10.22
CA MET A 176 -5.30 -18.58 9.60
C MET A 176 -4.50 -19.87 9.77
N ASP A 177 -4.15 -20.51 8.66
CA ASP A 177 -3.27 -21.67 8.64
C ASP A 177 -1.81 -21.23 8.70
N ILE A 178 -1.12 -21.67 9.75
CA ILE A 178 0.30 -21.39 10.02
C ILE A 178 1.18 -22.09 8.97
N LYS A 179 0.77 -23.23 8.41
CA LYS A 179 1.54 -23.92 7.35
C LYS A 179 1.68 -23.04 6.11
N ILE A 180 0.65 -22.29 5.76
CA ILE A 180 0.68 -21.34 4.64
C ILE A 180 1.62 -20.16 4.96
N ILE A 181 1.64 -19.66 6.20
CA ILE A 181 2.58 -18.63 6.65
C ILE A 181 4.03 -19.14 6.50
N ILE A 182 4.32 -20.36 6.93
CA ILE A 182 5.65 -20.99 6.79
C ILE A 182 6.03 -21.16 5.31
N LEU A 183 5.10 -21.59 4.46
CA LEU A 183 5.34 -21.71 3.02
C LEU A 183 5.69 -20.35 2.39
N LEU A 184 4.90 -19.31 2.69
CA LEU A 184 5.15 -17.95 2.21
C LEU A 184 6.49 -17.41 2.73
N ASN A 185 6.84 -17.75 3.97
CA ASN A 185 8.13 -17.42 4.57
C ASN A 185 9.30 -18.00 3.74
N ILE A 186 9.22 -19.28 3.37
CA ILE A 186 10.24 -19.94 2.54
C ILE A 186 10.34 -19.26 1.16
N ILE A 187 9.21 -18.98 0.51
CA ILE A 187 9.19 -18.31 -0.80
C ILE A 187 9.85 -16.92 -0.72
N ILE A 188 9.58 -16.16 0.35
CA ILE A 188 10.18 -14.84 0.56
C ILE A 188 11.69 -14.95 0.76
N LEU A 189 12.16 -15.88 1.58
CA LEU A 189 13.60 -16.09 1.83
C LEU A 189 14.35 -16.46 0.56
N VAL A 190 13.79 -17.38 -0.24
CA VAL A 190 14.33 -17.75 -1.55
C VAL A 190 14.37 -16.53 -2.47
N THR A 191 13.29 -15.76 -2.53
CA THR A 191 13.22 -14.56 -3.38
C THR A 191 14.25 -13.51 -2.98
N VAL A 192 14.39 -13.23 -1.68
CA VAL A 192 15.35 -12.25 -1.16
C VAL A 192 16.80 -12.63 -1.50
N ARG A 193 17.12 -13.93 -1.57
CA ARG A 193 18.44 -14.39 -1.98
C ARG A 193 18.81 -13.94 -3.39
N PHE A 194 17.84 -13.85 -4.30
CA PHE A 194 18.04 -13.38 -5.68
C PHE A 194 17.93 -11.86 -5.81
N THR A 195 17.08 -11.20 -5.01
CA THR A 195 16.81 -9.76 -5.16
C THR A 195 17.71 -8.86 -4.31
N ASP A 196 18.40 -9.38 -3.30
CA ASP A 196 19.12 -8.63 -2.23
C ASP A 196 18.25 -7.49 -1.66
N SER A 197 16.94 -7.72 -1.53
CA SER A 197 16.00 -6.71 -1.02
C SER A 197 16.01 -6.65 0.51
N ARG A 198 17.10 -6.11 1.07
CA ARG A 198 17.35 -6.02 2.52
C ARG A 198 16.21 -5.34 3.29
N THR A 199 15.66 -4.25 2.75
CA THR A 199 14.55 -3.51 3.37
C THR A 199 13.31 -4.39 3.52
N ASN A 200 12.93 -5.12 2.46
CA ASN A 200 11.75 -5.97 2.49
C ASN A 200 11.97 -7.19 3.39
N LEU A 201 13.20 -7.73 3.48
CA LEU A 201 13.54 -8.77 4.46
C LEU A 201 13.33 -8.28 5.89
N ILE A 202 13.80 -7.07 6.23
CA ILE A 202 13.61 -6.50 7.58
C ILE A 202 12.12 -6.31 7.88
N LEU A 203 11.35 -5.74 6.95
CA LEU A 203 9.91 -5.52 7.13
C LEU A 203 9.17 -6.85 7.33
N PHE A 204 9.57 -7.87 6.60
CA PHE A 204 9.03 -9.21 6.71
C PHE A 204 9.35 -9.86 8.08
N LEU A 205 10.59 -9.77 8.56
CA LEU A 205 10.94 -10.26 9.90
C LEU A 205 10.18 -9.53 11.01
N ILE A 206 9.99 -8.22 10.88
CA ILE A 206 9.16 -7.44 11.80
C ILE A 206 7.69 -7.91 11.73
N PHE A 207 7.17 -8.22 10.54
CA PHE A 207 5.82 -8.76 10.39
C PHE A 207 5.66 -10.09 11.13
N ASP A 208 6.55 -11.06 10.90
CA ASP A 208 6.48 -12.36 11.56
C ASP A 208 6.60 -12.23 13.09
N PHE A 209 7.49 -11.35 13.57
CA PHE A 209 7.61 -11.05 14.98
C PHE A 209 6.30 -10.50 15.56
N LEU A 210 5.68 -9.50 14.91
CA LEU A 210 4.41 -8.94 15.35
C LEU A 210 3.27 -9.98 15.28
N LEU A 211 3.26 -10.82 14.24
CA LEU A 211 2.28 -11.89 14.08
C LEU A 211 2.42 -12.96 15.16
N LEU A 212 3.64 -13.32 15.56
CA LEU A 212 3.92 -14.21 16.67
C LEU A 212 3.36 -13.64 17.98
N PHE A 213 3.63 -12.36 18.28
CA PHE A 213 3.06 -11.70 19.45
C PHE A 213 1.53 -11.67 19.41
N TYR A 214 0.92 -11.42 18.25
CA TYR A 214 -0.53 -11.54 18.08
C TYR A 214 -1.05 -12.91 18.50
N PHE A 215 -0.40 -14.01 18.05
CA PHE A 215 -0.82 -15.37 18.42
C PHE A 215 -0.65 -15.69 19.90
N ILE A 216 0.40 -15.15 20.55
CA ILE A 216 0.64 -15.32 21.99
C ILE A 216 -0.41 -14.55 22.80
N LEU A 217 -0.67 -13.29 22.43
CA LEU A 217 -1.49 -12.39 23.21
C LEU A 217 -3.00 -12.55 22.98
N LYS A 218 -3.45 -13.12 21.84
CA LYS A 218 -4.87 -13.23 21.47
C LYS A 218 -5.77 -13.96 22.47
N ARG A 219 -5.18 -14.75 23.39
CA ARG A 219 -5.92 -15.45 24.46
C ARG A 219 -6.36 -14.52 25.59
N SER A 220 -5.73 -13.36 25.76
CA SER A 220 -6.06 -12.39 26.82
C SER A 220 -6.55 -11.09 26.21
N LYS A 221 -7.81 -10.73 26.50
CA LYS A 221 -8.43 -9.49 26.02
C LYS A 221 -7.64 -8.25 26.46
N LYS A 222 -7.20 -8.21 27.73
CA LYS A 222 -6.40 -7.10 28.27
C LYS A 222 -5.06 -6.95 27.56
N ASN A 223 -4.37 -8.08 27.31
CA ASN A 223 -3.08 -8.05 26.62
C ASN A 223 -3.24 -7.63 25.15
N MET A 224 -4.30 -8.08 24.48
CA MET A 224 -4.63 -7.65 23.13
C MET A 224 -4.97 -6.17 23.03
N GLU A 225 -5.72 -5.65 24.00
CA GLU A 225 -6.02 -4.22 24.06
C GLU A 225 -4.74 -3.40 24.21
N PHE A 226 -3.85 -3.79 25.13
CA PHE A 226 -2.55 -3.15 25.29
C PHE A 226 -1.68 -3.22 24.02
N TYR A 227 -1.62 -4.40 23.39
CA TYR A 227 -0.92 -4.60 22.12
C TYR A 227 -1.48 -3.70 21.00
N ASN A 228 -2.81 -3.60 20.88
CA ASN A 228 -3.47 -2.73 19.93
C ASN A 228 -3.22 -1.24 20.22
N ILE A 229 -3.15 -0.84 21.51
CA ILE A 229 -2.78 0.54 21.90
C ILE A 229 -1.34 0.84 21.47
N LEU A 230 -0.41 -0.08 21.69
CA LEU A 230 0.99 0.08 21.26
C LEU A 230 1.10 0.21 19.75
N LEU A 231 0.45 -0.68 18.98
CA LEU A 231 0.44 -0.59 17.52
C LEU A 231 -0.18 0.72 17.03
N LYS A 232 -1.31 1.14 17.58
CA LYS A 232 -1.97 2.40 17.24
C LYS A 232 -1.08 3.61 17.49
N ARG A 233 -0.50 3.72 18.69
CA ARG A 233 0.37 4.84 19.06
C ARG A 233 1.68 4.80 18.27
N GLY A 234 2.31 3.62 18.18
CA GLY A 234 3.51 3.38 17.41
C GLY A 234 3.35 3.79 15.95
N THR A 235 2.26 3.37 15.29
CA THR A 235 1.99 3.75 13.89
C THR A 235 1.88 5.26 13.72
N LYS A 236 1.12 5.95 14.59
CA LYS A 236 0.98 7.41 14.51
C LYS A 236 2.32 8.12 14.74
N LEU A 237 3.10 7.67 15.72
CA LEU A 237 4.43 8.21 16.00
C LEU A 237 5.37 8.00 14.83
N THR A 238 5.40 6.80 14.22
CA THR A 238 6.22 6.51 13.04
C THR A 238 5.88 7.42 11.86
N VAL A 239 4.59 7.66 11.59
CA VAL A 239 4.14 8.58 10.53
C VAL A 239 4.63 10.00 10.81
N LEU A 240 4.36 10.54 12.00
CA LEU A 240 4.75 11.91 12.38
C LEU A 240 6.27 12.09 12.36
N PHE A 241 7.00 11.12 12.92
CA PHE A 241 8.46 11.12 12.95
C PHE A 241 9.04 11.11 11.53
N SER A 242 8.51 10.28 10.64
CA SER A 242 9.00 10.19 9.26
C SER A 242 8.76 11.47 8.47
N ILE A 243 7.63 12.14 8.67
CA ILE A 243 7.35 13.46 8.07
C ILE A 243 8.31 14.52 8.61
N ALA A 244 8.48 14.57 9.94
CA ALA A 244 9.40 15.50 10.57
C ALA A 244 10.84 15.30 10.09
N LEU A 245 11.30 14.05 10.00
CA LEU A 245 12.61 13.70 9.45
C LEU A 245 12.74 14.13 7.99
N THR A 246 11.73 13.90 7.17
CA THR A 246 11.74 14.28 5.75
C THR A 246 11.94 15.79 5.61
N TRP A 247 11.19 16.58 6.37
CA TRP A 247 11.31 18.04 6.37
C TRP A 247 12.67 18.52 6.89
N LEU A 248 13.17 17.93 8.00
CA LEU A 248 14.47 18.26 8.56
C LEU A 248 15.61 17.97 7.59
N VAL A 249 15.60 16.79 6.96
CA VAL A 249 16.60 16.38 5.97
C VAL A 249 16.58 17.32 4.78
N GLY A 250 15.40 17.61 4.24
CA GLY A 250 15.27 18.52 3.11
C GLY A 250 15.77 19.94 3.37
N LYS A 251 15.79 20.40 4.63
CA LYS A 251 16.28 21.72 5.00
C LYS A 251 17.75 21.77 5.42
N TYR A 252 18.23 20.74 6.11
CA TYR A 252 19.52 20.79 6.83
C TYR A 252 20.56 19.77 6.35
N PHE A 253 20.23 18.90 5.40
CA PHE A 253 21.20 17.95 4.85
C PHE A 253 22.38 18.70 4.22
N TYR A 254 23.60 18.30 4.57
CA TYR A 254 24.81 18.96 4.11
C TYR A 254 25.90 17.95 3.77
N PHE A 255 26.33 17.94 2.50
CA PHE A 255 27.33 17.01 1.99
C PHE A 255 28.71 17.15 2.64
N GLY A 256 29.05 18.33 3.19
CA GLY A 256 30.33 18.55 3.86
C GLY A 256 30.40 18.04 5.31
N SER A 257 29.32 17.48 5.86
CA SER A 257 29.30 16.95 7.22
C SER A 257 29.46 15.43 7.25
N SER A 258 30.45 14.94 7.98
CA SER A 258 30.67 13.50 8.20
C SER A 258 29.46 12.81 8.86
N PHE A 259 28.73 13.54 9.71
CA PHE A 259 27.49 13.09 10.32
C PHE A 259 26.42 12.78 9.26
N TRP A 260 26.16 13.73 8.35
CA TRP A 260 25.17 13.54 7.29
C TRP A 260 25.56 12.44 6.31
N LEU A 261 26.84 12.35 5.94
CA LEU A 261 27.32 11.28 5.05
C LEU A 261 27.18 9.89 5.68
N THR A 262 27.44 9.77 6.99
CA THR A 262 27.25 8.51 7.73
C THR A 262 25.78 8.11 7.78
N LEU A 263 24.89 9.05 8.13
CA LEU A 263 23.45 8.81 8.09
C LEU A 263 22.97 8.46 6.68
N ASN A 264 23.47 9.16 5.66
CA ASN A 264 23.09 8.89 4.27
C ASN A 264 23.47 7.48 3.85
N LYS A 265 24.65 6.99 4.27
CA LYS A 265 25.07 5.60 4.04
C LYS A 265 24.16 4.61 4.74
N LEU A 266 23.79 4.86 6.00
CA LEU A 266 22.84 4.03 6.76
C LEU A 266 21.48 3.93 6.05
N PHE A 267 20.97 5.04 5.52
CA PHE A 267 19.70 5.10 4.80
C PHE A 267 19.84 4.83 3.28
N SER A 268 20.96 4.25 2.83
CA SER A 268 21.19 3.86 1.43
C SER A 268 20.93 5.00 0.44
N ALA A 269 21.52 6.18 0.69
CA ALA A 269 21.44 7.39 -0.14
C ALA A 269 20.04 8.06 -0.23
N ARG A 270 19.06 7.63 0.58
CA ARG A 270 17.72 8.23 0.58
C ARG A 270 17.68 9.66 1.12
N LEU A 271 18.56 10.00 2.07
CA LEU A 271 18.57 11.35 2.65
C LEU A 271 19.03 12.38 1.63
N SER A 272 20.13 12.10 0.92
CA SER A 272 20.59 12.95 -0.17
C SER A 272 19.55 13.04 -1.29
N SER A 273 18.82 11.95 -1.57
CA SER A 273 17.75 11.96 -2.57
C SER A 273 16.60 12.89 -2.18
N ILE A 274 16.11 12.82 -0.93
CA ILE A 274 15.08 13.74 -0.42
C ILE A 274 15.55 15.20 -0.56
N TYR A 275 16.77 15.49 -0.13
CA TYR A 275 17.36 16.83 -0.23
C TYR A 275 17.43 17.31 -1.69
N SER A 276 17.99 16.52 -2.60
CA SER A 276 18.12 16.89 -4.01
C SER A 276 16.76 17.17 -4.68
N PHE A 277 15.75 16.33 -4.44
CA PHE A 277 14.41 16.55 -4.99
C PHE A 277 13.76 17.80 -4.39
N GLN A 278 13.91 18.04 -3.08
CA GLN A 278 13.37 19.23 -2.45
C GLN A 278 14.05 20.52 -2.94
N GLN A 279 15.37 20.52 -3.14
CA GLN A 279 16.07 21.69 -3.69
C GLN A 279 15.71 21.96 -5.15
N GLN A 280 15.42 20.92 -5.93
CA GLN A 280 15.08 21.05 -7.35
C GLN A 280 13.61 21.47 -7.57
N TYR A 281 12.67 20.87 -6.83
CA TYR A 281 11.24 21.01 -7.11
C TYR A 281 10.48 21.79 -6.02
N GLY A 282 11.04 21.92 -4.81
CA GLY A 282 10.32 22.49 -3.67
C GLY A 282 9.08 21.69 -3.27
N TYR A 283 8.17 22.35 -2.55
CA TYR A 283 6.86 21.78 -2.23
C TYR A 283 5.76 22.44 -3.07
N SER A 284 4.77 21.65 -3.48
CA SER A 284 3.60 22.11 -4.21
C SER A 284 2.34 22.02 -3.33
N VAL A 285 1.33 22.84 -3.60
CA VAL A 285 0.05 22.79 -2.86
C VAL A 285 -0.80 21.62 -3.37
N PHE A 286 -1.01 21.57 -4.69
CA PHE A 286 -1.85 20.59 -5.40
C PHE A 286 -1.03 19.70 -6.34
N GLY A 287 0.21 19.40 -6.00
CA GLY A 287 1.07 18.52 -6.78
C GLY A 287 1.81 19.21 -7.92
N GLN A 288 2.80 18.51 -8.45
CA GLN A 288 3.60 18.90 -9.61
C GLN A 288 4.28 17.67 -10.19
N LYS A 289 4.60 17.73 -11.49
CA LYS A 289 5.35 16.68 -12.16
C LYS A 289 6.80 16.68 -11.68
N ILE A 290 7.34 15.50 -11.38
CA ILE A 290 8.74 15.31 -11.06
C ILE A 290 9.38 14.29 -12.01
N ASP A 291 10.62 14.53 -12.39
CA ASP A 291 11.34 13.65 -13.30
C ASP A 291 12.10 12.60 -12.48
N LYS A 292 11.68 11.35 -12.63
CA LYS A 292 12.35 10.18 -12.03
C LYS A 292 13.03 9.38 -13.11
N ILE A 293 14.27 8.99 -12.85
CA ILE A 293 15.06 8.11 -13.72
C ILE A 293 15.37 6.86 -12.92
N SER A 294 14.83 5.72 -13.35
CA SER A 294 15.08 4.43 -12.71
C SER A 294 16.56 4.05 -12.83
N GLY A 295 17.04 3.15 -11.96
CA GLY A 295 18.43 2.67 -12.03
C GLY A 295 18.75 2.06 -13.39
N TYR A 296 17.84 1.25 -13.93
CA TYR A 296 17.99 0.64 -15.25
C TYR A 296 18.07 1.68 -16.39
N MET A 297 17.20 2.68 -16.40
CA MET A 297 17.26 3.74 -17.42
C MET A 297 18.50 4.62 -17.25
N ALA A 298 18.92 4.90 -16.02
CA ALA A 298 20.15 5.62 -15.73
C ALA A 298 21.38 4.89 -16.28
N ASP A 299 21.46 3.57 -16.07
CA ASP A 299 22.54 2.74 -16.60
C ASP A 299 22.55 2.74 -18.13
N GLN A 300 21.38 2.68 -18.78
CA GLN A 300 21.27 2.77 -20.26
C GLN A 300 21.68 4.12 -20.82
N LEU A 301 21.37 5.21 -20.10
CA LEU A 301 21.62 6.59 -20.53
C LEU A 301 22.98 7.14 -20.06
N GLY A 302 23.78 6.35 -19.33
CA GLY A 302 25.04 6.81 -18.75
C GLY A 302 24.88 7.94 -17.73
N MET A 303 23.72 8.03 -17.08
CA MET A 303 23.37 9.07 -16.11
C MET A 303 23.23 8.50 -14.69
N SER A 304 23.23 9.37 -13.68
CA SER A 304 22.88 8.97 -12.32
C SER A 304 21.37 8.77 -12.16
N ALA A 305 20.96 7.68 -11.51
CA ALA A 305 19.55 7.44 -11.18
C ALA A 305 18.97 8.58 -10.33
N LYS A 306 17.75 9.00 -10.65
CA LYS A 306 16.98 10.01 -9.90
C LYS A 306 15.77 9.32 -9.29
N ILE A 307 15.90 8.86 -8.06
CA ILE A 307 14.88 8.04 -7.38
C ILE A 307 14.47 8.74 -6.08
N LEU A 308 13.16 8.95 -5.90
CA LEU A 308 12.58 9.47 -4.66
C LEU A 308 11.94 8.33 -3.86
N ASP A 309 12.76 7.53 -3.20
CA ASP A 309 12.35 6.34 -2.42
C ASP A 309 11.96 6.70 -0.97
N ASN A 310 11.17 7.75 -0.79
CA ASN A 310 10.57 8.12 0.48
C ASN A 310 9.13 8.57 0.23
N ALA A 311 8.18 7.81 0.79
CA ALA A 311 6.78 8.03 0.51
C ALA A 311 6.30 9.42 0.96
N TYR A 312 6.73 9.89 2.12
CA TYR A 312 6.28 11.19 2.65
C TYR A 312 6.85 12.36 1.86
N ALA A 313 8.11 12.26 1.41
CA ALA A 313 8.72 13.24 0.51
C ALA A 313 7.98 13.25 -0.83
N GLN A 314 7.67 12.07 -1.37
CA GLN A 314 6.92 11.96 -2.62
C GLN A 314 5.51 12.55 -2.49
N LEU A 315 4.80 12.30 -1.38
CA LEU A 315 3.51 12.92 -1.09
C LEU A 315 3.60 14.45 -1.03
N ALA A 316 4.61 14.99 -0.35
CA ALA A 316 4.77 16.44 -0.20
C ALA A 316 5.18 17.14 -1.51
N ILE A 317 6.08 16.53 -2.28
CA ILE A 317 6.70 17.13 -3.46
C ILE A 317 5.85 16.88 -4.71
N GLU A 318 5.53 15.62 -5.02
CA GLU A 318 4.84 15.21 -6.26
C GLU A 318 3.32 15.40 -6.16
N TYR A 319 2.70 14.90 -5.09
CA TYR A 319 1.24 14.94 -4.96
C TYR A 319 0.71 16.24 -4.31
N GLY A 320 1.57 16.93 -3.55
CA GLY A 320 1.30 18.19 -2.91
C GLY A 320 0.92 18.08 -1.43
N ILE A 321 1.17 19.15 -0.69
CA ILE A 321 0.95 19.24 0.76
C ILE A 321 -0.51 18.95 1.13
N VAL A 322 -1.48 19.37 0.30
CA VAL A 322 -2.91 19.10 0.58
C VAL A 322 -3.19 17.60 0.56
N VAL A 323 -2.66 16.86 -0.41
CA VAL A 323 -2.81 15.40 -0.47
C VAL A 323 -2.11 14.72 0.70
N LEU A 324 -0.92 15.18 1.10
CA LEU A 324 -0.24 14.68 2.29
C LEU A 324 -1.11 14.83 3.55
N ILE A 325 -1.72 16.00 3.77
CA ILE A 325 -2.59 16.25 4.94
C ILE A 325 -3.81 15.33 4.90
N VAL A 326 -4.50 15.25 3.76
CA VAL A 326 -5.67 14.37 3.57
C VAL A 326 -5.28 12.92 3.85
N PHE A 327 -4.13 12.47 3.33
CA PHE A 327 -3.61 11.13 3.57
C PHE A 327 -3.34 10.85 5.05
N ILE A 328 -2.70 11.77 5.79
CA ILE A 328 -2.44 11.61 7.22
C ILE A 328 -3.75 11.49 8.01
N VAL A 329 -4.71 12.39 7.75
CA VAL A 329 -6.01 12.36 8.43
C VAL A 329 -6.72 11.04 8.14
N PHE A 330 -6.75 10.64 6.86
CA PHE A 330 -7.32 9.37 6.43
C PHE A 330 -6.66 8.16 7.12
N TYR A 331 -5.32 8.12 7.15
CA TYR A 331 -4.57 7.02 7.73
C TYR A 331 -4.78 6.93 9.25
N PHE A 332 -4.83 8.07 9.95
CA PHE A 332 -5.09 8.12 11.38
C PHE A 332 -6.52 7.71 11.74
N LYS A 333 -7.50 8.12 10.92
CA LYS A 333 -8.88 7.65 11.03
C LYS A 333 -8.97 6.14 10.78
N SER A 334 -8.25 5.62 9.79
CA SER A 334 -8.15 4.18 9.49
C SER A 334 -7.58 3.38 10.67
N ILE A 335 -6.48 3.84 11.27
CA ILE A 335 -5.91 3.21 12.47
C ILE A 335 -6.89 3.23 13.64
N ASN A 336 -7.60 4.35 13.85
CA ASN A 336 -8.60 4.44 14.90
C ASN A 336 -9.72 3.41 14.70
N ILE A 337 -10.25 3.26 13.48
CA ILE A 337 -11.33 2.30 13.23
C ILE A 337 -10.86 0.85 13.36
N PHE A 338 -9.64 0.51 12.93
CA PHE A 338 -9.07 -0.83 13.15
C PHE A 338 -8.95 -1.15 14.64
N PHE A 339 -8.57 -0.15 15.44
CA PHE A 339 -8.50 -0.27 16.90
C PHE A 339 -9.88 -0.50 17.51
N TYR A 340 -10.88 0.34 17.18
CA TYR A 340 -12.22 0.23 17.77
C TYR A 340 -12.95 -1.06 17.36
N GLN A 341 -12.68 -1.58 16.15
CA GLN A 341 -13.20 -2.86 15.70
C GLN A 341 -12.36 -4.06 16.15
N ASN A 342 -11.29 -3.85 16.92
CA ASN A 342 -10.36 -4.89 17.39
C ASN A 342 -9.76 -5.75 16.25
N ILE A 343 -9.48 -5.14 15.10
CA ILE A 343 -8.88 -5.84 13.95
C ILE A 343 -7.35 -5.69 14.01
N SER A 344 -6.71 -6.41 14.94
CA SER A 344 -5.28 -6.31 15.23
C SER A 344 -4.38 -6.53 14.01
N ILE A 345 -4.74 -7.44 13.10
CA ILE A 345 -3.92 -7.72 11.91
C ILE A 345 -3.86 -6.49 10.98
N LEU A 346 -4.91 -5.68 10.90
CA LEU A 346 -4.87 -4.42 10.14
C LEU A 346 -4.03 -3.35 10.85
N LEU A 347 -3.99 -3.34 12.19
CA LEU A 347 -3.07 -2.48 12.93
C LEU A 347 -1.60 -2.87 12.70
N ILE A 348 -1.28 -4.17 12.72
CA ILE A 348 0.05 -4.69 12.38
C ILE A 348 0.44 -4.24 10.96
N SER A 349 -0.48 -4.44 10.02
CA SER A 349 -0.29 -4.05 8.61
C SER A 349 -0.04 -2.55 8.49
N ALA A 350 -0.83 -1.72 9.17
CA ALA A 350 -0.70 -0.26 9.12
C ALA A 350 0.62 0.21 9.72
N PHE A 351 1.07 -0.43 10.81
CA PHE A 351 2.38 -0.15 11.41
C PHE A 351 3.52 -0.47 10.44
N LEU A 352 3.46 -1.63 9.78
CA LEU A 352 4.47 -2.03 8.80
C LEU A 352 4.54 -1.12 7.59
N TYR A 353 3.40 -0.73 7.03
CA TYR A 353 3.40 0.18 5.89
C TYR A 353 3.91 1.57 6.28
N ALA A 354 3.60 2.05 7.50
CA ALA A 354 4.19 3.27 8.04
C ALA A 354 5.73 3.17 8.18
N LEU A 355 6.25 2.04 8.64
CA LEU A 355 7.71 1.80 8.68
C LEU A 355 8.32 1.73 7.27
N SER A 356 7.63 1.07 6.34
CA SER A 356 8.10 0.91 4.96
C SER A 356 8.22 2.24 4.22
N SER A 357 7.40 3.22 4.60
CA SER A 357 7.28 4.55 3.98
C SER A 357 8.57 5.34 3.98
N PHE A 358 9.43 5.13 4.98
CA PHE A 358 10.71 5.81 5.07
C PHE A 358 11.71 5.26 4.04
N ASN A 359 11.60 3.97 3.74
CA ASN A 359 12.54 3.23 2.93
C ASN A 359 11.99 2.85 1.53
N GLY A 360 10.78 3.31 1.19
CA GLY A 360 10.13 3.07 -0.11
C GLY A 360 8.71 3.67 -0.19
N GLY A 361 8.08 3.58 -1.37
CA GLY A 361 6.77 4.19 -1.66
C GLY A 361 5.53 3.42 -1.18
N ASN A 362 5.70 2.24 -0.56
CA ASN A 362 4.61 1.25 -0.43
C ASN A 362 3.38 1.69 0.41
N ILE A 363 3.40 2.82 1.12
CA ILE A 363 2.29 3.21 2.04
C ILE A 363 1.06 3.73 1.32
N PHE A 364 1.21 4.39 0.17
CA PHE A 364 0.08 4.92 -0.61
C PHE A 364 -0.17 4.07 -1.88
N ASP A 365 0.66 3.05 -2.13
CA ASP A 365 0.48 2.04 -3.17
C ASP A 365 -0.75 1.16 -2.86
N TRP A 366 -1.89 1.45 -3.50
CA TRP A 366 -3.16 0.74 -3.28
C TRP A 366 -3.09 -0.76 -3.59
N ASP A 367 -2.18 -1.17 -4.45
CA ASP A 367 -2.01 -2.55 -4.88
C ASP A 367 -1.22 -3.38 -3.87
N LYS A 368 -0.40 -2.75 -3.04
CA LYS A 368 0.36 -3.42 -1.97
C LYS A 368 -0.32 -3.20 -0.62
N ASN A 369 -0.59 -1.94 -0.26
CA ASN A 369 -1.11 -1.56 1.04
C ASN A 369 -2.63 -1.77 1.16
N ILE A 370 -3.00 -2.96 1.65
CA ILE A 370 -4.39 -3.32 1.92
C ILE A 370 -5.10 -2.41 2.94
N THR A 371 -4.34 -1.73 3.82
CA THR A 371 -4.95 -0.86 4.85
C THR A 371 -5.60 0.38 4.26
N LEU A 372 -5.22 0.81 3.06
CA LEU A 372 -5.87 1.93 2.38
C LEU A 372 -7.30 1.56 1.97
N ILE A 373 -7.45 0.48 1.22
CA ILE A 373 -8.77 0.07 0.72
C ILE A 373 -9.67 -0.32 1.89
N LEU A 374 -9.20 -1.17 2.81
CA LEU A 374 -10.01 -1.61 3.93
C LEU A 374 -10.26 -0.50 4.95
N GLY A 375 -9.31 0.41 5.17
CA GLY A 375 -9.50 1.59 6.01
C GLY A 375 -10.61 2.48 5.46
N GLY A 376 -10.58 2.78 4.17
CA GLY A 376 -11.62 3.57 3.51
C GLY A 376 -12.99 2.91 3.55
N VAL A 377 -13.07 1.63 3.21
CA VAL A 377 -14.34 0.86 3.26
C VAL A 377 -14.94 0.89 4.66
N LEU A 378 -14.13 0.60 5.70
CA LEU A 378 -14.61 0.63 7.08
C LEU A 378 -15.05 2.04 7.51
N LEU A 379 -14.33 3.08 7.12
CA LEU A 379 -14.68 4.46 7.45
C LEU A 379 -16.02 4.88 6.85
N ILE A 380 -16.27 4.51 5.59
CA ILE A 380 -17.54 4.77 4.93
C ILE A 380 -18.67 3.96 5.60
N GLN A 381 -18.46 2.66 5.83
CA GLN A 381 -19.44 1.80 6.51
C GLN A 381 -19.81 2.29 7.93
N ASN A 382 -18.95 3.08 8.58
CA ASN A 382 -19.15 3.59 9.93
C ASN A 382 -19.41 5.12 10.00
N GLY A 383 -19.64 5.79 8.88
CA GLY A 383 -20.05 7.20 8.83
C GLY A 383 -18.95 8.22 9.19
N PHE A 384 -17.68 7.92 8.88
CA PHE A 384 -16.47 8.77 9.06
C PHE A 384 -16.15 9.31 10.48
N ASN A 385 -17.09 9.22 11.43
CA ASN A 385 -17.01 9.72 12.80
C ASN A 385 -17.63 8.69 13.78
N ARG A 386 -16.80 7.87 14.43
CA ARG A 386 -17.18 7.12 15.64
C ARG A 386 -16.04 7.10 16.65
N GLU A 387 -16.03 8.08 17.55
CA GLU A 387 -15.29 8.00 18.82
C GLU A 387 -16.12 7.30 19.92
N ASN A 388 -17.41 7.00 19.66
CA ASN A 388 -18.38 6.52 20.67
C ASN A 388 -18.78 5.04 20.56
N CYS A 389 -17.83 4.13 20.33
CA CYS A 389 -18.10 2.68 20.39
C CYS A 389 -17.85 2.04 21.78
N ASN A 390 -17.73 2.84 22.85
CA ASN A 390 -17.70 2.32 24.22
C ASN A 390 -19.10 2.16 24.87
N GLY A 391 -20.19 2.54 24.19
CA GLY A 391 -21.51 2.66 24.80
C GLY A 391 -22.51 1.51 24.61
N LYS A 392 -22.32 0.58 23.66
CA LYS A 392 -23.39 -0.40 23.31
C LYS A 392 -23.14 -1.86 23.71
N ASN A 393 -21.97 -2.21 24.25
CA ASN A 393 -21.68 -3.60 24.67
C ASN A 393 -21.49 -3.76 26.20
N ARG A 394 -21.82 -2.76 27.02
CA ARG A 394 -21.74 -2.86 28.49
C ARG A 394 -23.05 -3.19 29.21
N ASN A 395 -24.20 -3.20 28.54
CA ASN A 395 -25.51 -3.35 29.20
C ASN A 395 -26.27 -4.66 28.93
N ASN A 396 -25.66 -5.67 28.29
CA ASN A 396 -26.38 -6.92 27.99
C ASN A 396 -25.92 -8.17 28.77
N ASN A 397 -25.13 -8.02 29.84
CA ASN A 397 -24.80 -9.12 30.74
C ASN A 397 -25.08 -8.73 32.22
N ILE A 398 -26.32 -8.35 32.53
CA ILE A 398 -26.91 -8.51 33.87
C ILE A 398 -28.40 -8.82 33.68
N SER A 399 -28.71 -10.10 33.53
CA SER A 399 -29.90 -10.79 34.03
C SER A 399 -29.72 -12.27 33.78
#